data_AF-A0AAD5C715-F1
#
_entry.id   AF-A0AAD5C715-F1
#
_cell.length_a   1.000
_cell.length_b   1.000
_cell.length_c   1.000
_cell.angle_alpha   90.00
_cell.angle_beta   90.00
_cell.angle_gamma   90.00
#
_symmetry.space_group_name_H-M   'P 1'
#
loop_
_entity.id
_entity.type
_entity.pdbx_description
1 polymer ?
#
loop_
_entity_poly.entity_id
_entity_poly.type
_entity_poly.pdbx_seq_one_letter_code
_entity_poly.pdbx_strand_id
1 'polypeptide(L)'
;MIHFLLDSPEVAVRVCEVIYHLAQQETSSSSVLAPYLKDIITSLIAAAETTDAKLRSAAYETLQEVIRCSSIESIQEITHYCLTVFLNKLEQTIKLSSEDSEKQGDLLALICGVVHVITQKLNSCTINETKDVISKAADQIMKLLFQVFIICKRPAVYENAMLAIGALVCATGKQFEQYMKEFCDCFRTGLENFEEYKTDFVSIGVVSDICRALDYKVVRFLDGIYLPLIGKLYSKDLHWSVRSQMFSCFGDMALAAGVHFEHKVDYLMPGMEAAAKKCAQIDEEMVEYGNQLKVCIFKAYSGILQGCKRSKYQDMVLVPIVPPLFNFIKLVVKDANRDKSVVGAAVVVLGDLADALALGPNVKEVFKDHLPICSEF
;
A
#
# COMPACT_ATOMS: atom_id res chain seq x y z
N MET A 1 -16.79 -13.77 29.40
CA MET A 1 -16.75 -13.52 27.94
C MET A 1 -15.70 -14.39 27.26
N ILE A 2 -14.42 -14.26 27.59
CA ILE A 2 -13.31 -15.03 26.98
C ILE A 2 -13.55 -16.56 27.02
N HIS A 3 -14.05 -17.10 28.14
CA HIS A 3 -14.40 -18.53 28.27
C HIS A 3 -15.41 -19.03 27.22
N PHE A 4 -16.30 -18.17 26.71
CA PHE A 4 -17.32 -18.56 25.72
C PHE A 4 -16.77 -18.65 24.28
N LEU A 5 -15.50 -18.26 24.05
CA LEU A 5 -14.83 -18.47 22.74
C LEU A 5 -14.61 -19.96 22.43
N LEU A 6 -14.64 -20.82 23.44
CA LEU A 6 -14.47 -22.28 23.32
C LEU A 6 -15.79 -23.04 23.48
N ASP A 7 -16.92 -22.33 23.48
CA ASP A 7 -18.26 -22.91 23.53
C ASP A 7 -18.71 -23.36 22.12
N SER A 8 -20.01 -23.58 21.90
CA SER A 8 -20.57 -23.92 20.59
C SER A 8 -20.20 -22.88 19.52
N PRO A 9 -20.00 -23.27 18.24
CA PRO A 9 -19.55 -22.35 17.19
C PRO A 9 -20.43 -21.11 17.03
N GLU A 10 -21.74 -21.25 17.19
CA GLU A 10 -22.69 -20.15 17.10
C GLU A 10 -22.48 -19.10 18.19
N VAL A 11 -22.24 -19.55 19.44
CA VAL A 11 -21.96 -18.66 20.57
C VAL A 11 -20.58 -18.02 20.39
N ALA A 12 -19.57 -18.82 20.04
CA ALA A 12 -18.20 -18.34 19.88
C ALA A 12 -18.07 -17.28 18.77
N VAL A 13 -18.80 -17.41 17.66
CA VAL A 13 -18.86 -16.39 16.60
C VAL A 13 -19.40 -15.06 17.13
N ARG A 14 -20.49 -15.09 17.92
CA ARG A 14 -21.03 -13.86 18.53
C ARG A 14 -20.08 -13.24 19.53
N VAL A 15 -19.33 -14.05 20.28
CA VAL A 15 -18.31 -13.54 21.19
C VAL A 15 -17.16 -12.89 20.42
N CYS A 16 -16.76 -13.45 19.27
CA CYS A 16 -15.79 -12.81 18.37
C CYS A 16 -16.28 -11.43 17.91
N GLU A 17 -17.51 -11.32 17.42
CA GLU A 17 -18.12 -10.04 17.02
C GLU A 17 -18.11 -9.00 18.16
N VAL A 18 -18.45 -9.41 19.38
CA VAL A 18 -18.44 -8.51 20.55
C VAL A 18 -17.03 -8.03 20.85
N ILE A 19 -16.04 -8.92 20.86
CA ILE A 19 -14.63 -8.56 21.10
C ILE A 19 -14.11 -7.63 20.00
N TYR A 20 -14.47 -7.91 18.74
CA TYR A 20 -14.11 -7.09 17.58
C TYR A 20 -14.59 -5.64 17.76
N HIS A 21 -15.87 -5.44 18.09
CA HIS A 21 -16.41 -4.11 18.31
C HIS A 21 -15.88 -3.42 19.57
N LEU A 22 -15.62 -4.17 20.64
CA LEU A 22 -14.97 -3.61 21.83
C LEU A 22 -13.56 -3.10 21.50
N ALA A 23 -12.79 -3.84 20.71
CA ALA A 23 -11.46 -3.41 20.27
C ALA A 23 -11.50 -2.11 19.45
N GLN A 24 -12.53 -1.92 18.62
CA GLN A 24 -12.71 -0.69 17.83
C GLN A 24 -13.03 0.55 18.66
N GLN A 25 -13.72 0.38 19.79
CA GLN A 25 -14.15 1.48 20.65
C GLN A 25 -13.06 1.94 21.62
N GLU A 26 -11.96 1.20 21.73
CA GLU A 26 -10.85 1.54 22.61
C GLU A 26 -10.12 2.79 22.11
N THR A 27 -10.20 3.87 22.87
CA THR A 27 -9.40 5.07 22.64
C THR A 27 -8.05 4.92 23.33
N SER A 28 -6.99 5.47 22.72
CA SER A 28 -5.58 5.34 23.12
C SER A 28 -5.24 5.77 24.56
N SER A 29 -6.15 6.40 25.30
CA SER A 29 -5.94 6.91 26.66
C SER A 29 -6.38 5.97 27.79
N SER A 30 -7.21 4.94 27.53
CA SER A 30 -7.65 3.99 28.57
C SER A 30 -8.12 2.69 27.92
N SER A 31 -7.21 1.72 27.79
CA SER A 31 -7.56 0.42 27.23
C SER A 31 -8.11 -0.51 28.31
N VAL A 32 -9.42 -0.80 28.26
CA VAL A 32 -10.08 -1.78 29.14
C VAL A 32 -9.65 -3.20 28.79
N LEU A 33 -9.21 -3.42 27.54
CA LEU A 33 -8.75 -4.72 27.05
C LEU A 33 -7.29 -5.04 27.40
N ALA A 34 -6.45 -4.02 27.64
CA ALA A 34 -5.01 -4.21 27.88
C ALA A 34 -4.67 -5.25 28.96
N PRO A 35 -5.34 -5.31 30.14
CA PRO A 35 -5.05 -6.33 31.15
C PRO A 35 -5.36 -7.76 30.71
N TYR A 36 -6.28 -7.93 29.76
CA TYR A 36 -6.79 -9.23 29.30
C TYR A 36 -6.25 -9.62 27.92
N LEU A 37 -5.37 -8.82 27.33
CA LEU A 37 -4.96 -8.94 25.94
C LEU A 37 -4.34 -10.32 25.62
N LYS A 38 -3.49 -10.80 26.52
CA LYS A 38 -2.85 -12.12 26.40
C LYS A 38 -3.88 -13.25 26.35
N ASP A 39 -4.86 -13.20 27.23
CA ASP A 39 -5.91 -14.23 27.36
C ASP A 39 -6.87 -14.18 26.17
N ILE A 40 -7.24 -12.98 25.71
CA ILE A 40 -8.05 -12.78 24.51
C ILE A 40 -7.34 -13.37 23.29
N ILE A 41 -6.08 -12.99 23.05
CA ILE A 41 -5.31 -13.46 21.90
C ILE A 41 -5.14 -14.98 21.94
N THR A 42 -4.80 -15.54 23.10
CA THR A 42 -4.58 -16.98 23.25
C THR A 42 -5.88 -17.76 23.01
N SER A 43 -7.02 -17.23 23.49
CA SER A 43 -8.33 -17.86 23.30
C SER A 43 -8.82 -17.74 21.86
N LEU A 44 -8.54 -16.62 21.17
CA LEU A 44 -8.85 -16.47 19.73
C LEU A 44 -8.01 -17.42 18.87
N ILE A 45 -6.72 -17.59 19.19
CA ILE A 45 -5.87 -18.58 18.52
C ILE A 45 -6.43 -19.99 18.72
N ALA A 46 -6.87 -20.33 19.93
CA ALA A 46 -7.47 -21.64 20.21
C ALA A 46 -8.81 -21.83 19.49
N ALA A 47 -9.67 -20.80 19.46
CA ALA A 47 -10.94 -20.84 18.74
C ALA A 47 -10.75 -21.01 17.22
N ALA A 48 -9.67 -20.46 16.66
CA ALA A 48 -9.33 -20.58 15.24
C ALA A 48 -8.94 -22.01 14.82
N GLU A 49 -8.59 -22.91 15.74
CA GLU A 49 -8.28 -24.32 15.45
C GLU A 49 -9.53 -25.18 15.17
N THR A 50 -10.72 -24.59 15.26
CA THR A 50 -11.99 -25.24 14.95
C THR A 50 -12.07 -25.79 13.52
N THR A 51 -12.93 -26.79 13.30
CA THR A 51 -13.31 -27.26 11.96
C THR A 51 -14.37 -26.36 11.30
N ASP A 52 -15.10 -25.57 12.07
CA ASP A 52 -16.13 -24.64 11.59
C ASP A 52 -15.50 -23.43 10.87
N ALA A 53 -15.75 -23.31 9.56
CA ALA A 53 -15.15 -22.25 8.74
C ALA A 53 -15.60 -20.83 9.13
N LYS A 54 -16.82 -20.67 9.64
CA LYS A 54 -17.35 -19.37 10.05
C LYS A 54 -16.69 -18.90 11.34
N LEU A 55 -16.62 -19.78 12.35
CA LEU A 55 -15.91 -19.47 13.59
C LEU A 55 -14.44 -19.21 13.33
N ARG A 56 -13.79 -20.00 12.47
CA ARG A 56 -12.39 -19.79 12.12
C ARG A 56 -12.13 -18.41 11.52
N SER A 57 -12.95 -18.00 10.56
CA SER A 57 -12.82 -16.68 9.92
C SER A 57 -13.07 -15.56 10.93
N ALA A 58 -14.16 -15.66 11.71
CA ALA A 58 -14.49 -14.69 12.75
C ALA A 58 -13.37 -14.55 13.81
N ALA A 59 -12.76 -15.66 14.23
CA ALA A 59 -11.68 -15.66 15.20
C ALA A 59 -10.42 -14.97 14.65
N TYR A 60 -10.02 -15.27 13.40
CA TYR A 60 -8.87 -14.61 12.77
C TYR A 60 -9.09 -13.13 12.46
N GLU A 61 -10.28 -12.74 12.03
CA GLU A 61 -10.64 -11.33 11.81
C GLU A 61 -10.66 -10.54 13.13
N THR A 62 -11.23 -11.14 14.19
CA THR A 62 -11.23 -10.55 15.54
C THR A 62 -9.81 -10.43 16.08
N LEU A 63 -8.97 -11.45 15.85
CA LEU A 63 -7.57 -11.40 16.26
C LEU A 63 -6.81 -10.26 15.56
N GLN A 64 -6.99 -10.11 14.24
CA GLN A 64 -6.40 -9.00 13.49
C GLN A 64 -6.83 -7.66 14.09
N GLU A 65 -8.12 -7.49 14.36
CA GLU A 65 -8.65 -6.25 14.89
C GLU A 65 -8.13 -5.92 16.29
N VAL A 66 -8.10 -6.91 17.19
CA VAL A 66 -7.55 -6.77 18.54
C VAL A 66 -6.09 -6.32 18.47
N ILE A 67 -5.27 -6.97 17.62
CA ILE A 67 -3.85 -6.59 17.45
C ILE A 67 -3.71 -5.17 16.90
N ARG A 68 -4.53 -4.81 15.91
CA ARG A 68 -4.53 -3.50 15.26
C ARG A 68 -4.85 -2.38 16.25
N CYS A 69 -5.88 -2.55 17.05
CA CYS A 69 -6.40 -1.51 17.97
C CYS A 69 -5.64 -1.44 19.31
N SER A 70 -4.91 -2.48 19.71
CA SER A 70 -4.15 -2.50 20.97
C SER A 70 -3.11 -1.37 21.07
N SER A 71 -2.77 -0.90 22.27
CA SER A 71 -1.63 0.02 22.40
C SER A 71 -0.31 -0.72 22.14
N ILE A 72 0.72 0.01 21.69
CA ILE A 72 2.06 -0.57 21.47
C ILE A 72 2.61 -1.17 22.78
N GLU A 73 2.45 -0.44 23.88
CA GLU A 73 2.91 -0.84 25.22
C GLU A 73 2.27 -2.15 25.70
N SER A 74 0.96 -2.33 25.47
CA SER A 74 0.25 -3.52 25.94
C SER A 74 0.55 -4.78 25.15
N ILE A 75 0.89 -4.64 23.86
CA ILE A 75 1.02 -5.78 22.96
C ILE A 75 2.46 -6.25 22.75
N GLN A 76 3.46 -5.41 23.07
CA GLN A 76 4.88 -5.67 22.78
C GLN A 76 5.36 -7.07 23.19
N GLU A 77 5.06 -7.52 24.41
CA GLU A 77 5.48 -8.84 24.91
C GLU A 77 4.81 -10.01 24.18
N ILE A 78 3.58 -9.79 23.68
CA ILE A 78 2.76 -10.80 23.03
C ILE A 78 3.06 -10.86 21.52
N THR A 79 3.40 -9.74 20.90
CA THR A 79 3.55 -9.66 19.44
C THR A 79 4.68 -10.54 18.91
N HIS A 80 5.80 -10.66 19.64
CA HIS A 80 6.87 -11.59 19.27
C HIS A 80 6.37 -13.04 19.27
N TYR A 81 5.68 -13.45 20.34
CA TYR A 81 5.07 -14.78 20.44
C TYR A 81 4.07 -15.03 19.30
N CYS A 82 3.18 -14.06 19.04
CA CYS A 82 2.22 -14.15 17.94
C CYS A 82 2.90 -14.32 16.59
N LEU A 83 3.93 -13.52 16.29
CA LEU A 83 4.66 -13.65 15.03
C LEU A 83 5.21 -15.07 14.86
N THR A 84 5.89 -15.61 15.87
CA THR A 84 6.44 -16.98 15.81
C THR A 84 5.33 -18.03 15.62
N VAL A 85 4.21 -17.92 16.34
CA VAL A 85 3.07 -18.84 16.21
C VAL A 85 2.52 -18.82 14.79
N PHE A 86 2.33 -17.63 14.22
CA PHE A 86 1.72 -17.47 12.91
C PHE A 86 2.64 -17.84 11.76
N LEU A 87 3.96 -17.64 11.88
CA LEU A 87 4.92 -18.13 10.89
C LEU A 87 4.99 -19.66 10.89
N ASN A 88 4.95 -20.30 12.07
CA ASN A 88 4.88 -21.76 12.15
C ASN A 88 3.58 -22.32 11.58
N LYS A 89 2.44 -21.67 11.85
CA LYS A 89 1.15 -22.03 11.25
C LYS A 89 1.17 -21.87 9.74
N LEU A 90 1.71 -20.76 9.24
CA LEU A 90 1.85 -20.53 7.79
C LEU A 90 2.68 -21.64 7.13
N GLU A 91 3.82 -22.00 7.73
CA GLU A 91 4.66 -23.10 7.25
C GLU A 91 3.94 -24.46 7.24
N GLN A 92 3.14 -24.75 8.27
CA GLN A 92 2.33 -25.97 8.33
C GLN A 92 1.24 -25.98 7.27
N THR A 93 0.52 -24.87 7.08
CA THR A 93 -0.54 -24.74 6.08
C THR A 93 0.00 -24.88 4.66
N ILE A 94 1.20 -24.34 4.39
CA ILE A 94 1.93 -24.52 3.12
C ILE A 94 2.17 -26.02 2.80
N LYS A 95 2.38 -26.87 3.81
CA LYS A 95 2.67 -28.31 3.65
C LYS A 95 1.42 -29.19 3.56
N LEU A 96 0.21 -28.63 3.69
CA LEU A 96 -1.04 -29.40 3.55
C LEU A 96 -1.17 -29.94 2.11
N SER A 97 -1.75 -31.14 1.98
CA SER A 97 -1.92 -31.82 0.70
C SER A 97 -2.93 -31.12 -0.21
N SER A 98 -2.80 -31.33 -1.52
CA SER A 98 -3.63 -30.69 -2.55
C SER A 98 -5.12 -31.06 -2.52
N GLU A 99 -5.49 -32.11 -1.79
CA GLU A 99 -6.88 -32.61 -1.71
C GLU A 99 -7.82 -31.59 -1.02
N ASP A 100 -7.28 -30.70 -0.19
CA ASP A 100 -7.99 -29.63 0.51
C ASP A 100 -7.57 -28.23 0.02
N SER A 101 -7.27 -28.07 -1.27
CA SER A 101 -6.76 -26.81 -1.87
C SER A 101 -7.61 -25.56 -1.53
N GLU A 102 -8.93 -25.70 -1.50
CA GLU A 102 -9.83 -24.60 -1.16
C GLU A 102 -9.65 -24.16 0.31
N LYS A 103 -9.70 -25.11 1.25
CA LYS A 103 -9.48 -24.86 2.68
C LYS A 103 -8.07 -24.35 2.95
N GLN A 104 -7.07 -24.88 2.24
CA GLN A 104 -5.69 -24.40 2.33
C GLN A 104 -5.62 -22.93 1.91
N GLY A 105 -6.23 -22.57 0.78
CA GLY A 105 -6.29 -21.19 0.32
C GLY A 105 -6.94 -20.25 1.34
N ASP A 106 -8.09 -20.63 1.91
CA ASP A 106 -8.79 -19.80 2.89
C ASP A 106 -7.95 -19.60 4.16
N LEU A 107 -7.30 -20.67 4.65
CA LEU A 107 -6.37 -20.60 5.78
C LEU A 107 -5.16 -19.71 5.50
N LEU A 108 -4.56 -19.84 4.30
CA LEU A 108 -3.42 -19.01 3.90
C LEU A 108 -3.80 -17.53 3.85
N ALA A 109 -4.99 -17.19 3.33
CA ALA A 109 -5.47 -15.80 3.31
C ALA A 109 -5.59 -15.24 4.74
N LEU A 110 -6.24 -15.98 5.64
CA LEU A 110 -6.45 -15.56 7.04
C LEU A 110 -5.12 -15.41 7.79
N ILE A 111 -4.21 -16.38 7.65
CA ILE A 111 -2.90 -16.34 8.32
C ILE A 111 -2.02 -15.21 7.75
N CYS A 112 -2.00 -15.00 6.43
CA CYS A 112 -1.29 -13.87 5.82
C CYS A 112 -1.84 -12.53 6.33
N GLY A 113 -3.16 -12.40 6.51
CA GLY A 113 -3.78 -11.21 7.10
C GLY A 113 -3.30 -10.95 8.53
N VAL A 114 -3.21 -11.99 9.36
CA VAL A 114 -2.65 -11.89 10.72
C VAL A 114 -1.16 -11.50 10.69
N VAL A 115 -0.35 -12.12 9.83
CA VAL A 115 1.08 -11.78 9.67
C VAL A 115 1.25 -10.33 9.23
N HIS A 116 0.42 -9.85 8.31
CA HIS A 116 0.40 -8.45 7.88
C HIS A 116 0.17 -7.51 9.07
N VAL A 117 -0.92 -7.70 9.82
CA VAL A 117 -1.28 -6.82 10.95
C VAL A 117 -0.23 -6.86 12.05
N ILE A 118 0.32 -8.03 12.37
CA ILE A 118 1.41 -8.18 13.33
C ILE A 118 2.64 -7.38 12.87
N THR A 119 3.05 -7.54 11.61
CA THR A 119 4.22 -6.86 11.05
C THR A 119 4.04 -5.34 11.05
N GLN A 120 2.85 -4.87 10.65
CA GLN A 120 2.51 -3.45 10.69
C GLN A 120 2.52 -2.89 12.12
N LYS A 121 2.02 -3.66 13.09
CA LYS A 121 2.01 -3.27 14.49
C LYS A 121 3.42 -3.16 15.05
N LEU A 122 4.27 -4.16 14.80
CA LEU A 122 5.67 -4.16 15.21
C LEU A 122 6.45 -2.99 14.59
N ASN A 123 6.18 -2.64 13.34
CA ASN A 123 6.82 -1.50 12.68
C ASN A 123 6.47 -0.16 13.36
N SER A 124 5.23 -0.04 13.87
CA SER A 124 4.76 1.16 14.56
C SER A 124 5.40 1.35 15.93
N CYS A 125 6.02 0.30 16.50
CA CYS A 125 6.73 0.37 17.77
C CYS A 125 8.02 1.19 17.62
N THR A 126 8.17 2.23 18.44
CA THR A 126 9.33 3.14 18.40
C THR A 126 10.58 2.61 19.11
N ILE A 127 10.55 1.39 19.64
CA ILE A 127 11.63 0.79 20.43
C ILE A 127 12.57 0.02 19.49
N ASN A 128 13.87 0.27 19.59
CA ASN A 128 14.89 -0.36 18.73
C ASN A 128 14.87 -1.90 18.79
N GLU A 129 14.56 -2.48 19.94
CA GLU A 129 14.47 -3.94 20.14
C GLU A 129 13.36 -4.58 19.29
N THR A 130 12.26 -3.86 19.01
CA THR A 130 11.17 -4.37 18.17
C THR A 130 11.56 -4.42 16.70
N LYS A 131 12.36 -3.45 16.24
CA LYS A 131 12.91 -3.47 14.88
C LYS A 131 13.86 -4.66 14.69
N ASP A 132 14.65 -5.00 15.70
CA ASP A 132 15.51 -6.19 15.67
C ASP A 132 14.72 -7.50 15.53
N VAL A 133 13.52 -7.59 16.13
CA VAL A 133 12.65 -8.77 15.98
C VAL A 133 12.20 -8.92 14.52
N ILE A 134 11.69 -7.86 13.90
CA ILE A 134 11.24 -7.93 12.50
C ILE A 134 12.42 -8.22 11.57
N SER A 135 13.55 -7.54 11.76
CA SER A 135 14.74 -7.77 10.93
C SER A 135 15.24 -9.21 11.03
N LYS A 136 15.21 -9.83 12.22
CA LYS A 136 15.57 -11.26 12.39
C LYS A 136 14.56 -12.22 11.75
N ALA A 137 13.28 -11.84 11.72
CA ALA A 137 12.21 -12.65 11.13
C ALA A 137 12.04 -12.41 9.62
N ALA A 138 12.59 -11.34 9.06
CA ALA A 138 12.34 -10.89 7.68
C ALA A 138 12.62 -11.97 6.64
N ASP A 139 13.74 -12.69 6.76
CA ASP A 139 14.10 -13.78 5.84
C ASP A 139 13.07 -14.92 5.89
N GLN A 140 12.61 -15.28 7.09
CA GLN A 140 11.60 -16.32 7.27
C GLN A 140 10.25 -15.87 6.71
N ILE A 141 9.83 -14.64 6.97
CA ILE A 141 8.60 -14.06 6.44
C ILE A 141 8.62 -14.09 4.92
N MET A 142 9.66 -13.54 4.28
CA MET A 142 9.76 -13.48 2.82
C MET A 142 9.82 -14.87 2.19
N LYS A 143 10.59 -15.79 2.77
CA LYS A 143 10.63 -17.19 2.30
C LYS A 143 9.24 -17.82 2.29
N LEU A 144 8.47 -17.66 3.36
CA LEU A 144 7.13 -18.23 3.47
C LEU A 144 6.16 -17.54 2.50
N LEU A 145 6.17 -16.21 2.41
CA LEU A 145 5.28 -15.46 1.50
C LEU A 145 5.56 -15.78 0.02
N PHE A 146 6.82 -15.96 -0.38
CA PHE A 146 7.14 -16.44 -1.73
C PHE A 146 6.62 -17.87 -1.99
N GLN A 147 6.71 -18.77 -1.01
CA GLN A 147 6.13 -20.10 -1.12
C GLN A 147 4.60 -20.06 -1.25
N VAL A 148 3.94 -19.16 -0.50
CA VAL A 148 2.49 -18.92 -0.63
C VAL A 148 2.12 -18.55 -2.05
N PHE A 149 2.85 -17.61 -2.67
CA PHE A 149 2.59 -17.22 -4.07
C PHE A 149 2.79 -18.36 -5.06
N ILE A 150 3.70 -19.30 -4.80
CA ILE A 150 3.94 -20.45 -5.67
C ILE A 150 2.78 -21.45 -5.59
N ILE A 151 2.34 -21.77 -4.37
CA ILE A 151 1.39 -22.87 -4.11
C ILE A 151 -0.06 -22.45 -4.32
N CYS A 152 -0.42 -21.21 -3.97
CA CYS A 152 -1.81 -20.75 -4.04
C CYS A 152 -1.94 -19.54 -4.95
N LYS A 153 -2.70 -19.70 -6.05
CA LYS A 153 -3.00 -18.65 -7.03
C LYS A 153 -4.40 -18.08 -6.82
N ARG A 154 -4.77 -17.80 -5.57
CA ARG A 154 -6.06 -17.19 -5.21
C ARG A 154 -5.90 -15.70 -4.91
N PRO A 155 -6.78 -14.82 -5.44
CA PRO A 155 -6.69 -13.37 -5.24
C PRO A 155 -6.61 -12.94 -3.77
N ALA A 156 -7.49 -13.48 -2.91
CA ALA A 156 -7.51 -13.14 -1.48
C ALA A 156 -6.21 -13.52 -0.75
N VAL A 157 -5.58 -14.63 -1.13
CA VAL A 157 -4.29 -15.05 -0.55
C VAL A 157 -3.19 -14.11 -1.02
N TYR A 158 -3.17 -13.79 -2.32
CA TYR A 158 -2.21 -12.89 -2.91
C TYR A 158 -2.30 -11.49 -2.33
N GLU A 159 -3.51 -10.95 -2.15
CA GLU A 159 -3.77 -9.64 -1.55
C GLU A 159 -3.18 -9.54 -0.14
N ASN A 160 -3.53 -10.47 0.75
CA ASN A 160 -3.04 -10.47 2.13
C ASN A 160 -1.52 -10.69 2.21
N ALA A 161 -0.97 -11.56 1.36
CA ALA A 161 0.47 -11.77 1.29
C ALA A 161 1.22 -10.52 0.79
N MET A 162 0.67 -9.80 -0.21
CA MET A 162 1.25 -8.53 -0.67
C MET A 162 1.18 -7.44 0.40
N LEU A 163 0.07 -7.32 1.12
CA LEU A 163 -0.02 -6.40 2.26
C LEU A 163 1.02 -6.72 3.34
N ALA A 164 1.25 -8.01 3.63
CA ALA A 164 2.31 -8.44 4.55
C ALA A 164 3.71 -8.02 4.05
N ILE A 165 3.99 -8.16 2.75
CA ILE A 165 5.22 -7.65 2.13
C ILE A 165 5.32 -6.13 2.30
N GLY A 166 4.26 -5.37 2.01
CA GLY A 166 4.25 -3.91 2.18
C GLY A 166 4.59 -3.48 3.61
N ALA A 167 3.99 -4.13 4.61
CA ALA A 167 4.32 -3.88 6.01
C ALA A 167 5.79 -4.21 6.33
N LEU A 168 6.34 -5.29 5.76
CA LEU A 168 7.74 -5.67 5.95
C LEU A 168 8.70 -4.69 5.26
N VAL A 169 8.36 -4.18 4.07
CA VAL A 169 9.11 -3.14 3.37
C VAL A 169 9.22 -1.90 4.24
N CYS A 170 8.10 -1.44 4.80
CA CYS A 170 8.07 -0.30 5.72
C CYS A 170 8.93 -0.53 6.98
N ALA A 171 8.98 -1.77 7.48
CA ALA A 171 9.75 -2.13 8.67
C ALA A 171 11.26 -2.26 8.43
N THR A 172 11.66 -2.84 7.31
CA THR A 172 13.06 -3.18 7.00
C THR A 172 13.78 -2.09 6.19
N GLY A 173 13.03 -1.21 5.54
CA GLY A 173 13.57 -0.09 4.77
C GLY A 173 14.57 -0.56 3.71
N LYS A 174 15.77 0.03 3.73
CA LYS A 174 16.85 -0.26 2.77
C LYS A 174 17.38 -1.70 2.80
N GLN A 175 17.10 -2.47 3.86
CA GLN A 175 17.48 -3.88 3.95
C GLN A 175 16.64 -4.78 3.04
N PHE A 176 15.45 -4.32 2.63
CA PHE A 176 14.56 -5.07 1.74
C PHE A 176 15.15 -5.33 0.34
N GLU A 177 16.20 -4.59 -0.05
CA GLU A 177 16.87 -4.72 -1.36
C GLU A 177 17.19 -6.18 -1.73
N GLN A 178 17.54 -7.00 -0.75
CA GLN A 178 17.92 -8.40 -0.97
C GLN A 178 16.81 -9.30 -1.52
N TYR A 179 15.53 -8.90 -1.35
CA TYR A 179 14.38 -9.67 -1.83
C TYR A 179 13.81 -9.17 -3.16
N MET A 180 14.37 -8.09 -3.71
CA MET A 180 13.78 -7.37 -4.85
C MET A 180 13.74 -8.20 -6.12
N LYS A 181 14.71 -9.10 -6.32
CA LYS A 181 14.76 -9.92 -7.53
C LYS A 181 13.56 -10.87 -7.58
N GLU A 182 13.36 -11.65 -6.52
CA GLU A 182 12.24 -12.57 -6.36
C GLU A 182 10.90 -11.83 -6.30
N PHE A 183 10.86 -10.66 -5.66
CA PHE A 183 9.68 -9.81 -5.62
C PHE A 183 9.25 -9.36 -7.03
N CYS A 184 10.17 -8.88 -7.87
CA CYS A 184 9.86 -8.42 -9.23
C CYS A 184 9.21 -9.53 -10.08
N ASP A 185 9.67 -10.78 -9.92
CA ASP A 185 9.06 -11.91 -10.63
C ASP A 185 7.66 -12.22 -10.10
N CYS A 186 7.47 -12.24 -8.77
CA CYS A 186 6.16 -12.42 -8.17
C CYS A 186 5.17 -11.32 -8.56
N PHE A 187 5.62 -10.06 -8.57
CA PHE A 187 4.84 -8.89 -8.94
C PHE A 187 4.37 -8.95 -10.40
N ARG A 188 5.26 -9.29 -11.33
CA ARG A 188 4.91 -9.46 -12.75
C ARG A 188 3.85 -10.54 -12.92
N THR A 189 4.08 -11.71 -12.33
CA THR A 189 3.15 -12.84 -12.37
C THR A 189 1.80 -12.50 -11.72
N GLY A 190 1.80 -11.72 -10.63
CA GLY A 190 0.56 -11.26 -9.98
C GLY A 190 -0.27 -10.34 -10.86
N LEU A 191 0.36 -9.34 -11.49
CA LEU A 191 -0.31 -8.40 -12.39
C LEU A 191 -0.91 -9.07 -13.64
N GLU A 192 -0.32 -10.18 -14.09
CA GLU A 192 -0.78 -10.93 -15.28
C GLU A 192 -1.90 -11.93 -14.94
N ASN A 193 -1.84 -12.57 -13.75
CA ASN A 193 -2.73 -13.68 -13.41
C ASN A 193 -4.06 -13.26 -12.78
N PHE A 194 -4.16 -12.05 -12.24
CA PHE A 194 -5.36 -11.62 -11.52
C PHE A 194 -6.07 -10.49 -12.27
N GLU A 195 -7.34 -10.74 -12.58
CA GLU A 195 -8.24 -9.75 -13.17
C GLU A 195 -8.89 -8.85 -12.09
N GLU A 196 -8.82 -9.26 -10.82
CA GLU A 196 -9.41 -8.53 -9.70
C GLU A 196 -8.63 -7.25 -9.38
N TYR A 197 -9.28 -6.10 -9.56
CA TYR A 197 -8.65 -4.78 -9.38
C TYR A 197 -8.05 -4.56 -7.98
N LYS A 198 -8.55 -5.24 -6.93
CA LYS A 198 -8.02 -5.12 -5.56
C LYS A 198 -6.59 -5.63 -5.46
N THR A 199 -6.29 -6.74 -6.13
CA THR A 199 -4.93 -7.33 -6.15
C THR A 199 -3.92 -6.39 -6.80
N ASP A 200 -4.31 -5.74 -7.90
CA ASP A 200 -3.51 -4.70 -8.55
C ASP A 200 -3.31 -3.50 -7.63
N PHE A 201 -4.40 -2.99 -7.05
CA PHE A 201 -4.39 -1.83 -6.17
C PHE A 201 -3.39 -2.02 -5.01
N VAL A 202 -3.45 -3.17 -4.34
CA VAL A 202 -2.51 -3.52 -3.27
C VAL A 202 -1.09 -3.65 -3.79
N SER A 203 -0.87 -4.36 -4.91
CA SER A 203 0.47 -4.55 -5.48
C SER A 203 1.15 -3.23 -5.83
N ILE A 204 0.40 -2.29 -6.43
CA ILE A 204 0.89 -0.94 -6.77
C ILE A 204 1.19 -0.12 -5.51
N GLY A 205 0.37 -0.28 -4.46
CA GLY A 205 0.63 0.29 -3.15
C GLY A 205 1.98 -0.17 -2.57
N VAL A 206 2.22 -1.48 -2.57
CA VAL A 206 3.48 -2.08 -2.10
C VAL A 206 4.69 -1.57 -2.90
N VAL A 207 4.57 -1.43 -4.22
CA VAL A 207 5.63 -0.82 -5.05
C VAL A 207 5.93 0.61 -4.63
N SER A 208 4.91 1.39 -4.27
CA SER A 208 5.10 2.76 -3.78
C SER A 208 5.88 2.76 -2.46
N ASP A 209 5.56 1.83 -1.56
CA ASP A 209 6.29 1.65 -0.29
C ASP A 209 7.74 1.22 -0.52
N ILE A 210 7.99 0.35 -1.51
CA ILE A 210 9.34 -0.06 -1.93
C ILE A 210 10.14 1.14 -2.43
N CYS A 211 9.55 1.99 -3.28
CA CYS A 211 10.22 3.19 -3.78
C CYS A 211 10.64 4.11 -2.62
N ARG A 212 9.78 4.32 -1.63
CA ARG A 212 10.07 5.13 -0.44
C ARG A 212 11.13 4.49 0.47
N ALA A 213 11.06 3.17 0.65
CA ALA A 213 11.95 2.42 1.53
C ALA A 213 13.37 2.27 0.97
N LEU A 214 13.48 1.97 -0.33
CA LEU A 214 14.76 1.72 -0.99
C LEU A 214 15.41 2.99 -1.53
N ASP A 215 14.63 4.03 -1.78
CA ASP A 215 15.12 5.28 -2.37
C ASP A 215 15.89 4.96 -3.67
N TYR A 216 17.01 5.62 -3.94
CA TYR A 216 17.84 5.41 -5.14
C TYR A 216 18.29 3.95 -5.40
N LYS A 217 18.24 3.05 -4.41
CA LYS A 217 18.53 1.62 -4.64
C LYS A 217 17.52 0.94 -5.57
N VAL A 218 16.31 1.50 -5.71
CA VAL A 218 15.27 0.96 -6.59
C VAL A 218 15.68 0.99 -8.07
N VAL A 219 16.62 1.85 -8.46
CA VAL A 219 17.06 2.05 -9.85
C VAL A 219 17.42 0.74 -10.55
N ARG A 220 18.07 -0.19 -9.83
CA ARG A 220 18.50 -1.50 -10.39
C ARG A 220 17.34 -2.42 -10.77
N PHE A 221 16.16 -2.16 -10.23
CA PHE A 221 14.94 -2.96 -10.40
C PHE A 221 13.84 -2.20 -11.13
N LEU A 222 14.07 -0.91 -11.42
CA LEU A 222 13.07 0.02 -11.91
C LEU A 222 12.35 -0.49 -13.16
N ASP A 223 13.08 -0.99 -14.16
CA ASP A 223 12.47 -1.49 -15.40
C ASP A 223 11.62 -2.75 -15.17
N GLY A 224 12.02 -3.59 -14.22
CA GLY A 224 11.27 -4.80 -13.84
C GLY A 224 9.88 -4.51 -13.28
N ILE A 225 9.67 -3.29 -12.74
CA ILE A 225 8.42 -2.83 -12.13
C ILE A 225 7.69 -1.85 -13.05
N TYR A 226 8.43 -0.92 -13.65
CA TYR A 226 7.89 0.14 -14.49
C TYR A 226 7.24 -0.41 -15.76
N LEU A 227 7.89 -1.37 -16.44
CA LEU A 227 7.39 -1.88 -17.73
C LEU A 227 6.04 -2.60 -17.60
N PRO A 228 5.82 -3.51 -16.62
CA PRO A 228 4.49 -4.08 -16.39
C PRO A 228 3.42 -3.01 -16.09
N LEU A 229 3.74 -2.02 -15.26
CA LEU A 229 2.79 -0.97 -14.89
C LEU A 229 2.42 -0.07 -16.06
N ILE A 230 3.39 0.43 -16.82
CA ILE A 230 3.09 1.32 -17.95
C ILE A 230 2.29 0.57 -19.03
N GLY A 231 2.57 -0.72 -19.26
CA GLY A 231 1.76 -1.56 -20.13
C GLY A 231 0.31 -1.67 -19.65
N LYS A 232 0.11 -1.89 -18.35
CA LYS A 232 -1.23 -2.00 -17.75
C LYS A 232 -2.01 -0.67 -17.74
N LEU A 233 -1.32 0.47 -17.64
CA LEU A 233 -1.95 1.81 -17.64
C LEU A 233 -2.82 2.05 -18.89
N TYR A 234 -2.34 1.56 -20.03
CA TYR A 234 -2.99 1.70 -21.33
C TYR A 234 -3.99 0.58 -21.66
N SER A 235 -4.23 -0.35 -20.73
CA SER A 235 -5.32 -1.32 -20.86
C SER A 235 -6.69 -0.64 -20.82
N LYS A 236 -7.61 -1.10 -21.68
CA LYS A 236 -8.98 -0.59 -21.76
C LYS A 236 -9.81 -0.92 -20.52
N ASP A 237 -9.52 -2.05 -19.89
CA ASP A 237 -10.31 -2.60 -18.78
C ASP A 237 -9.75 -2.22 -17.39
N LEU A 238 -8.77 -1.32 -17.35
CA LEU A 238 -8.17 -0.90 -16.09
C LEU A 238 -9.17 -0.12 -15.23
N HIS A 239 -9.47 -0.69 -14.05
CA HIS A 239 -10.33 -0.07 -13.04
C HIS A 239 -9.78 1.30 -12.62
N TRP A 240 -10.68 2.24 -12.37
CA TRP A 240 -10.31 3.63 -12.12
C TRP A 240 -9.46 3.83 -10.85
N SER A 241 -9.72 3.07 -9.79
CA SER A 241 -8.98 3.21 -8.51
C SER A 241 -7.54 2.77 -8.68
N VAL A 242 -7.34 1.70 -9.47
CA VAL A 242 -6.02 1.21 -9.85
C VAL A 242 -5.29 2.26 -10.68
N ARG A 243 -5.95 2.81 -11.70
CA ARG A 243 -5.38 3.90 -12.53
C ARG A 243 -4.94 5.10 -11.70
N SER A 244 -5.74 5.51 -10.73
CA SER A 244 -5.41 6.62 -9.82
C SER A 244 -4.17 6.28 -8.99
N GLN A 245 -4.16 5.10 -8.35
CA GLN A 245 -3.03 4.64 -7.54
C GLN A 245 -1.73 4.51 -8.35
N MET A 246 -1.82 4.08 -9.62
CA MET A 246 -0.66 3.98 -10.51
C MET A 246 0.02 5.33 -10.75
N PHE A 247 -0.73 6.42 -10.93
CA PHE A 247 -0.12 7.74 -11.09
C PHE A 247 0.69 8.14 -9.85
N SER A 248 0.13 7.96 -8.64
CA SER A 248 0.89 8.23 -7.42
C SER A 248 2.15 7.37 -7.34
N CYS A 249 2.05 6.08 -7.69
CA CYS A 249 3.17 5.15 -7.69
C CYS A 249 4.27 5.57 -8.68
N PHE A 250 3.93 6.04 -9.89
CA PHE A 250 4.92 6.59 -10.81
C PHE A 250 5.58 7.86 -10.27
N GLY A 251 4.86 8.69 -9.51
CA GLY A 251 5.43 9.81 -8.77
C GLY A 251 6.47 9.35 -7.75
N ASP A 252 6.13 8.36 -6.93
CA ASP A 252 7.05 7.77 -5.95
C ASP A 252 8.29 7.15 -6.63
N MET A 253 8.12 6.48 -7.77
CA MET A 253 9.22 5.96 -8.59
C MET A 253 10.12 7.07 -9.12
N ALA A 254 9.54 8.14 -9.66
CA ALA A 254 10.29 9.28 -10.18
C ALA A 254 11.11 9.95 -9.06
N LEU A 255 10.49 10.13 -7.89
CA LEU A 255 11.15 10.69 -6.72
C LEU A 255 12.33 9.83 -6.26
N ALA A 256 12.17 8.51 -6.19
CA ALA A 256 13.20 7.58 -5.75
C ALA A 256 14.32 7.37 -6.78
N ALA A 257 13.97 7.22 -8.07
CA ALA A 257 14.94 6.95 -9.14
C ALA A 257 15.64 8.21 -9.66
N GLY A 258 15.04 9.38 -9.47
CA GLY A 258 15.55 10.67 -9.91
C GLY A 258 15.82 10.72 -11.41
N VAL A 259 17.07 11.03 -11.79
CA VAL A 259 17.51 11.17 -13.18
C VAL A 259 17.32 9.90 -14.04
N HIS A 260 17.24 8.71 -13.42
CA HIS A 260 16.99 7.46 -14.15
C HIS A 260 15.54 7.28 -14.60
N PHE A 261 14.65 8.19 -14.20
CA PHE A 261 13.25 8.20 -14.59
C PHE A 261 12.96 9.10 -15.80
N GLU A 262 13.91 9.93 -16.25
CA GLU A 262 13.68 10.97 -17.26
C GLU A 262 13.02 10.46 -18.55
N HIS A 263 13.58 9.43 -19.18
CA HIS A 263 13.04 8.86 -20.42
C HIS A 263 11.69 8.16 -20.23
N LYS A 264 11.30 7.84 -18.98
CA LYS A 264 10.04 7.19 -18.67
C LYS A 264 8.89 8.20 -18.62
N VAL A 265 9.18 9.47 -18.34
CA VAL A 265 8.19 10.56 -18.29
C VAL A 265 7.45 10.69 -19.62
N ASP A 266 8.14 10.57 -20.75
CA ASP A 266 7.56 10.69 -22.09
C ASP A 266 6.41 9.71 -22.34
N TYR A 267 6.49 8.50 -21.77
CA TYR A 267 5.46 7.48 -21.88
C TYR A 267 4.32 7.67 -20.88
N LEU A 268 4.57 8.34 -19.76
CA LEU A 268 3.59 8.57 -18.70
C LEU A 268 2.70 9.78 -18.97
N MET A 269 3.27 10.85 -19.54
CA MET A 269 2.60 12.13 -19.77
C MET A 269 1.27 12.01 -20.55
N PRO A 270 1.18 11.27 -21.67
CA PRO A 270 -0.08 11.13 -22.40
C PRO A 270 -1.19 10.48 -21.55
N GLY A 271 -0.83 9.50 -20.72
CA GLY A 271 -1.75 8.84 -19.79
C GLY A 271 -2.27 9.79 -18.71
N MET A 272 -1.39 10.62 -18.14
CA MET A 272 -1.77 11.64 -17.16
C MET A 272 -2.70 12.71 -17.76
N GLU A 273 -2.39 13.21 -18.95
CA GLU A 273 -3.25 14.18 -19.64
C GLU A 273 -4.63 13.62 -19.99
N ALA A 274 -4.69 12.36 -20.43
CA ALA A 274 -5.96 11.69 -20.70
C ALA A 274 -6.81 11.56 -19.43
N ALA A 275 -6.18 11.22 -18.30
CA ALA A 275 -6.86 11.14 -17.01
C ALA A 275 -7.30 12.52 -16.48
N ALA A 276 -6.47 13.54 -16.65
CA ALA A 276 -6.78 14.93 -16.31
C ALA A 276 -8.01 15.44 -17.08
N LYS A 277 -8.11 15.15 -18.38
CA LYS A 277 -9.28 15.49 -19.21
C LYS A 277 -10.54 14.77 -18.73
N LYS A 278 -10.43 13.51 -18.35
CA LYS A 278 -11.55 12.74 -17.78
C LYS A 278 -12.06 13.33 -16.47
N CYS A 279 -11.20 13.96 -15.66
CA CYS A 279 -11.62 14.59 -14.39
C CYS A 279 -12.71 15.65 -14.56
N ALA A 280 -12.73 16.37 -15.70
CA ALA A 280 -13.77 17.38 -15.98
C ALA A 280 -15.12 16.78 -16.38
N GLN A 281 -15.19 15.46 -16.58
CA GLN A 281 -16.38 14.74 -17.06
C GLN A 281 -16.92 13.76 -16.01
N ILE A 282 -16.39 13.79 -14.78
CA ILE A 282 -16.84 12.91 -13.70
C ILE A 282 -18.15 13.45 -13.15
N ASP A 283 -19.16 12.58 -13.12
CA ASP A 283 -20.50 12.91 -12.60
C ASP A 283 -20.46 13.33 -11.12
N GLU A 284 -21.45 14.13 -10.70
CA GLU A 284 -21.56 14.62 -9.32
C GLU A 284 -21.66 13.48 -8.28
N GLU A 285 -22.17 12.31 -8.67
CA GLU A 285 -22.25 11.14 -7.80
C GLU A 285 -20.87 10.49 -7.54
N MET A 286 -19.87 10.82 -8.35
CA MET A 286 -18.53 10.23 -8.29
C MET A 286 -17.47 11.27 -7.90
N VAL A 287 -17.88 12.32 -7.16
CA VAL A 287 -16.99 13.43 -6.73
C VAL A 287 -15.81 12.94 -5.89
N GLU A 288 -16.02 12.03 -4.95
CA GLU A 288 -14.95 11.49 -4.10
C GLU A 288 -13.87 10.78 -4.93
N TYR A 289 -14.30 9.99 -5.91
CA TYR A 289 -13.40 9.39 -6.90
C TYR A 289 -12.66 10.48 -7.68
N GLY A 290 -13.38 11.46 -8.23
CA GLY A 290 -12.77 12.53 -9.00
C GLY A 290 -11.71 13.28 -8.20
N ASN A 291 -11.94 13.52 -6.92
CA ASN A 291 -10.97 14.14 -6.03
C ASN A 291 -9.76 13.24 -5.77
N GLN A 292 -9.95 11.94 -5.53
CA GLN A 292 -8.84 10.99 -5.38
C GLN A 292 -7.96 10.95 -6.62
N LEU A 293 -8.56 10.90 -7.82
CA LEU A 293 -7.81 10.92 -9.08
C LEU A 293 -7.01 12.22 -9.22
N LYS A 294 -7.59 13.39 -8.90
CA LYS A 294 -6.89 14.68 -8.95
C LYS A 294 -5.69 14.70 -8.02
N VAL A 295 -5.85 14.22 -6.78
CA VAL A 295 -4.75 14.09 -5.81
C VAL A 295 -3.63 13.22 -6.36
N CYS A 296 -3.96 12.06 -6.94
CA CYS A 296 -2.96 11.15 -7.50
C CYS A 296 -2.21 11.74 -8.71
N ILE A 297 -2.90 12.48 -9.59
CA ILE A 297 -2.26 13.18 -10.72
C ILE A 297 -1.31 14.26 -10.19
N PHE A 298 -1.72 15.04 -9.18
CA PHE A 298 -0.83 16.02 -8.55
C PHE A 298 0.39 15.35 -7.90
N LYS A 299 0.20 14.27 -7.14
CA LYS A 299 1.33 13.51 -6.56
C LYS A 299 2.30 13.00 -7.62
N ALA A 300 1.79 12.56 -8.78
CA ALA A 300 2.63 12.15 -9.89
C ALA A 300 3.50 13.31 -10.42
N TYR A 301 2.89 14.48 -10.67
CA TYR A 301 3.63 15.68 -11.09
C TYR A 301 4.66 16.11 -10.04
N SER A 302 4.29 16.13 -8.76
CA SER A 302 5.20 16.45 -7.63
C SER A 302 6.41 15.51 -7.64
N GLY A 303 6.19 14.20 -7.72
CA GLY A 303 7.27 13.20 -7.76
C GLY A 303 8.20 13.36 -8.96
N ILE A 304 7.65 13.65 -10.15
CA ILE A 304 8.46 13.88 -11.36
C ILE A 304 9.28 15.17 -11.24
N LEU A 305 8.66 16.27 -10.79
CA LEU A 305 9.36 17.55 -10.58
C LEU A 305 10.51 17.38 -9.59
N GLN A 306 10.25 16.77 -8.43
CA GLN A 306 11.26 16.57 -7.40
C GLN A 306 12.36 15.58 -7.80
N GLY A 307 12.01 14.51 -8.51
CA GLY A 307 12.95 13.50 -8.96
C GLY A 307 13.88 13.99 -10.08
N CYS A 308 13.33 14.72 -11.05
CA CYS A 308 14.07 15.12 -12.26
C CYS A 308 14.74 16.51 -12.15
N LYS A 309 14.50 17.31 -11.09
CA LYS A 309 15.06 18.68 -10.96
C LYS A 309 16.58 18.80 -10.87
N ARG A 310 17.32 17.70 -10.69
CA ARG A 310 18.80 17.70 -10.65
C ARG A 310 19.42 17.07 -11.90
N SER A 311 18.61 16.88 -12.94
CA SER A 311 19.06 16.35 -14.21
C SER A 311 19.93 17.34 -14.99
N LYS A 312 20.90 16.81 -15.74
CA LYS A 312 21.60 17.60 -16.78
C LYS A 312 20.66 17.99 -17.93
N TYR A 313 19.58 17.23 -18.12
CA TYR A 313 18.53 17.44 -19.11
C TYR A 313 17.24 17.97 -18.47
N GLN A 314 17.33 18.60 -17.28
CA GLN A 314 16.17 19.11 -16.54
C GLN A 314 15.24 19.96 -17.42
N ASP A 315 15.80 20.82 -18.27
CA ASP A 315 14.99 21.68 -19.12
C ASP A 315 14.21 20.86 -20.16
N MET A 316 14.81 19.80 -20.70
CA MET A 316 14.18 18.94 -21.71
C MET A 316 13.02 18.12 -21.12
N VAL A 317 13.10 17.76 -19.83
CA VAL A 317 12.06 16.98 -19.14
C VAL A 317 11.01 17.87 -18.49
N LEU A 318 11.43 18.94 -17.80
CA LEU A 318 10.54 19.78 -17.00
C LEU A 318 9.79 20.81 -17.83
N VAL A 319 10.41 21.42 -18.85
CA VAL A 319 9.71 22.43 -19.68
C VAL A 319 8.45 21.88 -20.34
N PRO A 320 8.45 20.66 -20.94
CA PRO A 320 7.23 20.08 -21.50
C PRO A 320 6.12 19.75 -20.47
N ILE A 321 6.48 19.56 -19.20
CA ILE A 321 5.53 19.23 -18.12
C ILE A 321 4.74 20.46 -17.67
N VAL A 322 5.34 21.65 -17.74
CA VAL A 322 4.75 22.88 -17.20
C VAL A 322 3.39 23.21 -17.81
N PRO A 323 3.19 23.25 -19.15
CA PRO A 323 1.90 23.62 -19.71
C PRO A 323 0.76 22.62 -19.39
N PRO A 324 0.94 21.29 -19.51
CA PRO A 324 -0.07 20.32 -19.09
C PRO A 324 -0.45 20.44 -17.61
N LEU A 325 0.53 20.62 -16.73
CA LEU A 325 0.30 20.81 -15.30
C LEU A 325 -0.55 22.07 -15.03
N PHE A 326 -0.23 23.21 -15.66
CA PHE A 326 -1.02 24.43 -15.51
C PHE A 326 -2.44 24.30 -16.05
N ASN A 327 -2.62 23.61 -17.18
CA ASN A 327 -3.95 23.34 -17.71
C ASN A 327 -4.77 22.49 -16.73
N PHE A 328 -4.14 21.51 -16.09
CA PHE A 328 -4.78 20.70 -15.06
C PHE A 328 -5.11 21.52 -13.80
N ILE A 329 -4.20 22.39 -13.35
CA ILE A 329 -4.44 23.33 -12.26
C ILE A 329 -5.66 24.21 -12.55
N LYS A 330 -5.74 24.82 -13.73
CA LYS A 330 -6.90 25.65 -14.14
C LYS A 330 -8.21 24.88 -14.09
N LEU A 331 -8.18 23.61 -14.50
CA LEU A 331 -9.35 22.73 -14.44
C LEU A 331 -9.78 22.52 -12.99
N VAL A 332 -8.85 22.24 -12.09
CA VAL A 332 -9.13 22.01 -10.66
C VAL A 332 -9.59 23.28 -9.95
N VAL A 333 -9.01 24.44 -10.24
CA VAL A 333 -9.43 25.73 -9.63
C VAL A 333 -10.89 26.07 -9.97
N LYS A 334 -11.34 25.73 -11.18
CA LYS A 334 -12.73 25.93 -11.62
C LYS A 334 -13.70 24.89 -11.10
N ASP A 335 -13.21 23.81 -10.51
CA ASP A 335 -14.03 22.73 -9.98
C ASP A 335 -14.60 23.11 -8.61
N ALA A 336 -15.92 23.25 -8.53
CA ALA A 336 -16.65 23.57 -7.30
C ALA A 336 -16.66 22.41 -6.30
N ASN A 337 -16.43 21.17 -6.75
CA ASN A 337 -16.50 19.97 -5.93
C ASN A 337 -15.13 19.54 -5.37
N ARG A 338 -14.08 20.34 -5.55
CA ARG A 338 -12.75 20.06 -4.99
C ARG A 338 -12.77 20.09 -3.45
N ASP A 339 -12.13 19.11 -2.84
CA ASP A 339 -11.95 19.08 -1.39
C ASP A 339 -10.58 19.62 -0.94
N LYS A 340 -10.37 19.67 0.37
CA LYS A 340 -9.12 20.12 0.99
C LYS A 340 -7.90 19.27 0.59
N SER A 341 -8.10 17.98 0.31
CA SER A 341 -7.00 17.09 -0.09
C SER A 341 -6.48 17.44 -1.48
N VAL A 342 -7.39 17.77 -2.41
CA VAL A 342 -7.05 18.24 -3.76
C VAL A 342 -6.31 19.57 -3.70
N VAL A 343 -6.82 20.53 -2.92
CA VAL A 343 -6.16 21.84 -2.74
C VAL A 343 -4.77 21.66 -2.12
N GLY A 344 -4.64 20.83 -1.08
CA GLY A 344 -3.36 20.53 -0.47
C GLY A 344 -2.35 19.94 -1.45
N ALA A 345 -2.78 18.98 -2.29
CA ALA A 345 -1.92 18.39 -3.31
C ALA A 345 -1.50 19.41 -4.38
N ALA A 346 -2.41 20.29 -4.80
CA ALA A 346 -2.09 21.35 -5.75
C ALA A 346 -1.06 22.36 -5.19
N VAL A 347 -1.21 22.76 -3.92
CA VAL A 347 -0.25 23.65 -3.25
C VAL A 347 1.14 23.01 -3.18
N VAL A 348 1.22 21.72 -2.85
CA VAL A 348 2.51 20.98 -2.84
C VAL A 348 3.18 21.02 -4.21
N VAL A 349 2.43 20.69 -5.28
CA VAL A 349 2.98 20.69 -6.64
C VAL A 349 3.42 22.08 -7.09
N LEU A 350 2.68 23.14 -6.74
CA LEU A 350 3.08 24.52 -7.02
C LEU A 350 4.38 24.89 -6.30
N GLY A 351 4.55 24.45 -5.05
CA GLY A 351 5.80 24.61 -4.30
C GLY A 351 6.97 23.88 -4.95
N ASP A 352 6.77 22.63 -5.37
CA ASP A 352 7.78 21.82 -6.06
C ASP A 352 8.15 22.41 -7.41
N LEU A 353 7.18 22.95 -8.14
CA LEU A 353 7.40 23.66 -9.39
C LEU A 353 8.23 24.92 -9.14
N ALA A 354 7.92 25.71 -8.11
CA ALA A 354 8.70 26.89 -7.74
C ALA A 354 10.16 26.53 -7.38
N ASP A 355 10.38 25.43 -6.66
CA ASP A 355 11.71 24.94 -6.33
C ASP A 355 12.47 24.47 -7.60
N ALA A 356 11.79 23.77 -8.51
CA ALA A 356 12.38 23.37 -9.79
C ALA A 356 12.72 24.57 -10.70
N LEU A 357 11.91 25.63 -10.66
CA LEU A 357 12.11 26.89 -11.40
C LEU A 357 13.32 27.69 -10.91
N ALA A 358 13.65 27.60 -9.62
CA ALA A 358 14.83 28.26 -9.06
C ALA A 358 16.14 27.73 -9.69
N LEU A 359 16.10 26.55 -10.32
CA LEU A 359 17.26 25.85 -10.87
C LEU A 359 17.44 26.04 -12.39
N GLY A 360 16.50 26.66 -13.12
CA GLY A 360 16.53 26.74 -14.60
C GLY A 360 16.01 28.06 -15.20
N PRO A 361 16.79 28.77 -16.05
CA PRO A 361 16.37 30.04 -16.64
C PRO A 361 15.22 29.90 -17.65
N ASN A 362 15.14 28.78 -18.38
CA ASN A 362 14.12 28.56 -19.41
C ASN A 362 12.75 28.21 -18.81
N VAL A 363 12.74 27.42 -17.74
CA VAL A 363 11.52 27.04 -17.03
C VAL A 363 10.85 28.30 -16.44
N LYS A 364 11.66 29.27 -15.97
CA LYS A 364 11.20 30.56 -15.44
C LYS A 364 10.45 31.41 -16.47
N GLU A 365 10.87 31.42 -17.73
CA GLU A 365 10.19 32.18 -18.78
C GLU A 365 8.82 31.59 -19.11
N VAL A 366 8.70 30.26 -19.21
CA VAL A 366 7.41 29.58 -19.46
C VAL A 366 6.42 29.79 -18.31
N PHE A 367 6.92 29.95 -17.08
CA PHE A 367 6.10 30.19 -15.90
C PHE A 367 5.52 31.60 -15.82
N LYS A 368 6.18 32.62 -16.40
CA LYS A 368 5.70 34.01 -16.33
C LYS A 368 4.29 34.17 -16.90
N ASP A 369 3.99 33.43 -17.96
CA ASP A 369 2.69 33.47 -18.65
C ASP A 369 1.57 32.77 -17.87
N HIS A 370 1.89 32.11 -16.75
CA HIS A 370 0.96 31.30 -15.95
C HIS A 370 0.84 31.73 -14.48
N LEU A 371 1.66 32.69 -14.03
CA LEU A 371 1.62 33.30 -12.69
C LEU A 371 0.23 33.75 -12.19
N PRO A 372 -0.67 34.34 -13.01
CA PRO A 372 -1.97 34.82 -12.53
C PRO A 372 -2.84 33.71 -11.91
N ILE A 373 -2.71 32.47 -12.38
CA ILE A 373 -3.54 31.33 -11.95
C ILE A 373 -3.20 30.92 -10.51
N CYS A 374 -1.94 31.10 -10.09
CA CYS A 374 -1.52 30.77 -8.73
C CYS A 374 -2.19 31.67 -7.68
N SER A 375 -2.72 32.83 -8.07
CA SER A 375 -3.46 33.73 -7.18
C SER A 375 -4.93 33.37 -7.00
N GLU A 376 -5.45 32.44 -7.80
CA GLU A 376 -6.85 32.00 -7.78
C GLU A 376 -7.10 30.77 -6.88
N PHE A 377 -6.05 30.25 -6.23
CA PHE A 377 -6.13 29.06 -5.37
C PHE A 377 -6.56 29.35 -3.94
#